data_AF-A0AAF0U5G9-F1
#
_entry.id   AF-A0AAF0U5G9-F1
#
_cell.length_a   1.000
_cell.length_b   1.000
_cell.length_c   1.000
_cell.angle_alpha   90.00
_cell.angle_beta   90.00
_cell.angle_gamma   90.00
#
_symmetry.space_group_name_H-M   'P 1'
#
loop_
_entity.id
_entity.type
_entity.pdbx_description
1 polymer ?
#
loop_
_entity_poly.entity_id
_entity_poly.type
_entity_poly.pdbx_seq_one_letter_code
_entity_poly.pdbx_strand_id
1 'polypeptide(L)'
;MDPNVYNAAKRGSIEDGDFSLVDYLKREEENGYQVTPKGNTILHVAALFGQRGFVGEVLKITPALLCYKNKKNETVLHIAANVGQSEVVSELLNIEGKETLVRMTDDIGDTALHKAVRSGHIDIVRMLVKLLLDPEHDFPANKAGETPLYLAAESGFHDALIEILNVCKEPTYVAGPSNRTPLHAAVIQEHTECARSLWQWNKPLCEESDKWGWNSLHYAVKQGLTEIVSDMLGWKNSLAYLPAGSENDWTTAFHIAASEGDLLMINELLNHCPDCWDMLNSNGQNALHVALLNGHEMFVHAFLGSGICDSLVDEADNEGNTPLHLLAASGNRVPQMILDHPSAKKMTFNKQNQTPLDIALSRTWTIKKEKLVGDLCSINGRLGQRDFKVKRKTETIGNIRQIRKEDDQDKAKRDKIEIEKFMKAAQIQVVVATLLMTVTFAAGFTLPGGLYNDDSPNKGMAILLRKTAFRAFVISDVLAFSFSAGAIFIYFFMADCDVDGEEECKRDWFKVLRSYYYIAGILQLLAMGAVVIAFVTGMYATLANSLALAVTVCVIGCVSFVMYFWIIIWV
;
A
#
# COMPACT_ATOMS: atom_id res chain seq x y z
N MET A 1 19.61 11.10 40.85
CA MET A 1 20.59 12.01 40.24
C MET A 1 20.28 13.42 40.69
N ASP A 2 21.29 14.13 41.18
CA ASP A 2 21.29 15.54 41.54
C ASP A 2 20.80 16.39 40.34
N PRO A 3 19.82 17.29 40.52
CA PRO A 3 19.32 18.15 39.46
C PRO A 3 20.40 18.99 38.77
N ASN A 4 21.43 19.44 39.50
CA ASN A 4 22.51 20.26 38.93
C ASN A 4 23.35 19.42 37.97
N VAL A 5 23.71 18.20 38.36
CA VAL A 5 24.45 17.24 37.53
C VAL A 5 23.66 16.88 36.27
N TYR A 6 22.35 16.63 36.43
CA TYR A 6 21.47 16.36 35.29
C TYR A 6 21.39 17.54 34.31
N ASN A 7 21.21 18.76 34.82
CA ASN A 7 21.12 19.97 34.01
C ASN A 7 22.45 20.31 33.33
N ALA A 8 23.58 20.10 34.01
CA ALA A 8 24.91 20.25 33.45
C ALA A 8 25.12 19.28 32.28
N ALA A 9 24.80 17.99 32.47
CA ALA A 9 24.89 16.98 31.41
C ALA A 9 23.94 17.26 30.23
N LYS A 10 22.77 17.84 30.49
CA LYS A 10 21.82 18.25 29.45
C LYS A 10 22.32 19.45 28.63
N ARG A 11 22.95 20.43 29.29
CA ARG A 11 23.46 21.67 28.65
C ARG A 11 24.87 21.52 28.07
N GLY A 12 25.62 20.49 28.50
CA GLY A 12 27.04 20.33 28.18
C GLY A 12 27.95 21.25 28.99
N SER A 13 27.45 21.84 30.08
CA SER A 13 28.19 22.77 30.92
C SER A 13 29.10 22.04 31.89
N ILE A 14 30.41 22.24 31.78
CA ILE A 14 31.40 21.73 32.75
C ILE A 14 31.45 22.64 33.99
N GLU A 15 31.18 23.93 33.78
CA GLU A 15 31.05 24.95 34.83
C GLU A 15 29.71 25.69 34.62
N ASP A 16 28.87 25.77 35.66
CA ASP A 16 27.61 26.52 35.67
C ASP A 16 27.40 27.18 37.05
N GLY A 17 27.74 28.46 37.16
CA GLY A 17 27.72 29.20 38.44
C GLY A 17 28.71 28.60 39.46
N ASP A 18 28.21 28.21 40.63
CA ASP A 18 29.01 27.55 41.69
C ASP A 18 29.26 26.05 41.44
N PHE A 19 28.69 25.47 40.37
CA PHE A 19 28.84 24.06 40.04
C PHE A 19 30.03 23.85 39.09
N SER A 20 31.04 23.13 39.57
CA SER A 20 32.17 22.60 38.78
C SER A 20 32.04 21.09 38.69
N LEU A 21 31.85 20.56 37.47
CA LEU A 21 31.70 19.12 37.22
C LEU A 21 32.94 18.36 37.71
N VAL A 22 34.13 18.91 37.47
CA VAL A 22 35.40 18.28 37.83
C VAL A 22 35.52 18.16 39.35
N ASP A 23 35.21 19.23 40.07
CA ASP A 23 35.26 19.23 41.54
C ASP A 23 34.18 18.33 42.13
N TYR A 24 32.98 18.33 41.53
CA TYR A 24 31.87 17.49 41.98
C TYR A 24 32.18 15.99 41.84
N LEU A 25 32.72 15.57 40.69
CA LEU A 25 33.08 14.18 40.43
C LEU A 25 34.30 13.72 41.22
N LYS A 26 35.24 14.61 41.54
CA LYS A 26 36.44 14.29 42.35
C LYS A 26 36.18 14.27 43.86
N ARG A 27 35.15 14.98 44.34
CA ARG A 27 34.84 15.06 45.79
C ARG A 27 34.45 13.71 46.38
N GLU A 28 33.56 12.99 45.69
CA GLU A 28 33.11 11.65 46.09
C GLU A 28 32.97 10.77 44.86
N GLU A 29 33.58 9.59 44.91
CA GLU A 29 33.59 8.66 43.78
C GLU A 29 32.16 8.20 43.38
N GLU A 30 31.24 8.14 44.35
CA GLU A 30 29.82 7.81 44.14
C GLU A 30 29.07 8.83 43.27
N ASN A 31 29.56 10.08 43.16
CA ASN A 31 28.90 11.13 42.40
C ASN A 31 28.83 10.83 40.89
N GLY A 32 29.83 10.15 40.34
CA GLY A 32 29.82 9.73 38.93
C GLY A 32 28.78 8.65 38.61
N TYR A 33 28.37 7.87 39.62
CA TYR A 33 27.46 6.73 39.47
C TYR A 33 26.00 7.07 39.76
N GLN A 34 25.69 8.35 39.94
CA GLN A 34 24.30 8.78 40.09
C GLN A 34 23.50 8.47 38.82
N VAL A 35 22.30 7.89 39.02
CA VAL A 35 21.41 7.51 37.92
C VAL A 35 20.06 8.23 38.00
N THR A 36 19.43 8.39 36.83
CA THR A 36 18.02 8.79 36.69
C THR A 36 17.08 7.62 37.05
N PRO A 37 15.76 7.83 37.15
CA PRO A 37 14.81 6.72 37.38
C PRO A 37 14.86 5.58 36.34
N LYS A 38 15.32 5.88 35.11
CA LYS A 38 15.54 4.89 34.04
C LYS A 38 16.91 4.18 34.13
N GLY A 39 17.72 4.48 35.14
CA GLY A 39 19.09 3.97 35.27
C GLY A 39 20.12 4.69 34.40
N ASN A 40 19.74 5.77 33.70
CA ASN A 40 20.70 6.53 32.88
C ASN A 40 21.70 7.25 33.78
N THR A 41 22.99 7.01 33.56
CA THR A 41 24.11 7.77 34.15
C THR A 41 24.23 9.15 33.50
N ILE A 42 25.15 9.97 34.01
CA ILE A 42 25.44 11.29 33.45
C ILE A 42 25.86 11.23 31.97
N LEU A 43 26.58 10.17 31.56
CA LEU A 43 26.98 9.94 30.17
C LEU A 43 25.79 9.64 29.26
N HIS A 44 24.84 8.81 29.70
CA HIS A 44 23.63 8.53 28.94
C HIS A 44 22.81 9.79 28.71
N VAL A 45 22.73 10.69 29.70
CA VAL A 45 22.04 11.98 29.58
C VAL A 45 22.78 12.89 28.59
N ALA A 46 24.11 13.00 28.72
CA ALA A 46 24.91 13.81 27.79
C ALA A 46 24.81 13.30 26.35
N ALA A 47 24.84 11.97 26.15
CA ALA A 47 24.65 11.33 24.85
C ALA A 47 23.24 11.51 24.29
N LEU A 48 22.20 11.57 25.12
CA LEU A 48 20.84 11.88 24.67
C LEU A 48 20.74 13.30 24.08
N PHE A 49 21.51 14.25 24.63
CA PHE A 49 21.50 15.66 24.22
C PHE A 49 22.67 16.07 23.32
N GLY A 50 23.49 15.13 22.85
CA GLY A 50 24.57 15.42 21.90
C GLY A 50 25.78 16.17 22.48
N GLN A 51 26.00 16.09 23.80
CA GLN A 51 27.02 16.89 24.48
C GLN A 51 28.42 16.26 24.39
N ARG A 52 29.03 16.32 23.21
CA ARG A 52 30.34 15.71 22.92
C ARG A 52 31.44 16.10 23.91
N GLY A 53 31.69 17.41 24.09
CA GLY A 53 32.77 17.89 24.96
C GLY A 53 32.57 17.45 26.42
N PHE A 54 31.33 17.44 26.88
CA PHE A 54 30.97 16.97 28.21
C PHE A 54 31.26 15.47 28.40
N VAL A 55 30.92 14.64 27.40
CA VAL A 55 31.21 13.20 27.43
C VAL A 55 32.72 12.94 27.56
N GLY A 56 33.55 13.65 26.78
CA GLY A 56 35.00 13.52 26.84
C GLY A 56 35.58 13.89 28.22
N GLU A 57 35.14 14.98 28.82
CA GLU A 57 35.61 15.38 30.16
C GLU A 57 35.19 14.41 31.27
N VAL A 58 33.95 13.91 31.23
CA VAL A 58 33.50 12.89 32.20
C VAL A 58 34.33 11.62 32.08
N LEU A 59 34.64 11.17 30.86
CA LEU A 59 35.40 9.93 30.65
C LEU A 59 36.88 10.07 31.02
N LYS A 60 37.46 11.28 31.01
CA LYS A 60 38.81 11.53 31.57
C LYS A 60 38.84 11.36 33.09
N ILE A 61 37.75 11.69 33.78
CA ILE A 61 37.66 11.63 35.24
C ILE A 61 37.19 10.26 35.72
N THR A 62 36.20 9.67 35.04
CA THR A 62 35.58 8.40 35.43
C THR A 62 35.44 7.46 34.22
N PRO A 63 36.54 6.87 33.72
CA PRO A 63 36.53 5.99 32.54
C PRO A 63 35.61 4.76 32.68
N ALA A 64 35.42 4.28 33.91
CA ALA A 64 34.58 3.11 34.22
C ALA A 64 33.11 3.29 33.80
N LEU A 65 32.63 4.53 33.61
CA LEU A 65 31.26 4.80 33.16
C LEU A 65 31.03 4.44 31.67
N LEU A 66 32.09 4.24 30.87
CA LEU A 66 32.00 3.94 29.44
C LEU A 66 31.10 2.73 29.15
N CYS A 67 31.31 1.65 29.91
CA CYS A 67 30.60 0.38 29.77
C CYS A 67 29.39 0.26 30.74
N TYR A 68 29.03 1.33 31.45
CA TYR A 68 27.91 1.29 32.39
C TYR A 68 26.59 1.15 31.64
N LYS A 69 25.68 0.35 32.19
CA LYS A 69 24.40 0.00 31.59
C LYS A 69 23.23 0.62 32.36
N ASN A 70 22.23 1.13 31.63
CA ASN A 70 20.98 1.58 32.24
C ASN A 70 20.04 0.39 32.56
N LYS A 71 18.80 0.66 32.99
CA LYS A 71 17.83 -0.41 33.34
C LYS A 71 17.38 -1.27 32.15
N LYS A 72 17.63 -0.85 30.92
CA LYS A 72 17.38 -1.61 29.68
C LYS A 72 18.63 -2.30 29.14
N ASN A 73 19.70 -2.34 29.95
CA ASN A 73 21.02 -2.77 29.54
C ASN A 73 21.66 -1.94 28.40
N GLU A 74 21.13 -0.75 28.10
CA GLU A 74 21.71 0.15 27.09
C GLU A 74 22.95 0.83 27.67
N THR A 75 24.00 0.94 26.87
CA THR A 75 25.19 1.76 27.16
C THR A 75 25.04 3.16 26.58
N VAL A 76 25.99 4.06 26.90
CA VAL A 76 26.05 5.40 26.30
C VAL A 76 26.09 5.36 24.77
N LEU A 77 26.77 4.35 24.19
CA LEU A 77 26.87 4.18 22.74
C LEU A 77 25.52 3.79 22.12
N HIS A 78 24.71 2.95 22.79
CA HIS A 78 23.36 2.61 22.31
C HIS A 78 22.47 3.85 22.23
N ILE A 79 22.50 4.72 23.25
CA ILE A 79 21.71 5.96 23.27
C ILE A 79 22.18 6.92 22.17
N ALA A 80 23.49 7.15 22.06
CA ALA A 80 24.05 8.02 21.03
C ALA A 80 23.71 7.52 19.61
N ALA A 81 23.82 6.21 19.38
CA ALA A 81 23.50 5.57 18.11
C ALA A 81 22.01 5.61 17.78
N ASN A 82 21.12 5.42 18.76
CA ASN A 82 19.66 5.48 18.57
C ASN A 82 19.18 6.91 18.26
N VAL A 83 19.77 7.92 18.93
CA VAL A 83 19.35 9.32 18.79
C VAL A 83 19.97 9.97 17.55
N GLY A 84 21.13 9.49 17.07
CA GLY A 84 21.81 10.06 15.91
C GLY A 84 22.92 11.05 16.27
N GLN A 85 23.50 10.95 17.47
CA GLN A 85 24.54 11.87 17.94
C GLN A 85 25.92 11.45 17.44
N SER A 86 26.20 11.69 16.16
CA SER A 86 27.43 11.26 15.48
C SER A 86 28.71 11.78 16.15
N GLU A 87 28.71 13.04 16.59
CA GLU A 87 29.84 13.66 17.30
C GLU A 87 30.14 12.95 18.64
N VAL A 88 29.11 12.56 19.38
CA VAL A 88 29.27 11.80 20.62
C VAL A 88 29.79 10.39 20.31
N VAL A 89 29.25 9.74 19.29
CA VAL A 89 29.74 8.43 18.84
C VAL A 89 31.22 8.50 18.47
N SER A 90 31.64 9.51 17.69
CA SER A 90 33.04 9.71 17.32
C SER A 90 33.95 9.83 18.54
N GLU A 91 33.55 10.61 19.55
CA GLU A 91 34.29 10.74 20.81
C GLU A 91 34.40 9.41 21.56
N LEU A 92 33.28 8.67 21.71
CA LEU A 92 33.26 7.37 22.38
C LEU A 92 34.16 6.34 21.69
N LEU A 93 34.27 6.42 20.37
CA LEU A 93 35.07 5.52 19.54
C LEU A 93 36.57 5.90 19.49
N ASN A 94 36.96 7.03 20.10
CA ASN A 94 38.37 7.42 20.25
C ASN A 94 38.97 7.05 21.62
N ILE A 95 38.15 6.47 22.51
CA ILE A 95 38.55 6.14 23.89
C ILE A 95 38.98 4.67 23.97
N GLU A 96 39.92 4.36 24.87
CA GLU A 96 40.35 2.99 25.15
C GLU A 96 39.16 2.13 25.65
N GLY A 97 39.06 0.88 25.18
CA GLY A 97 37.96 -0.02 25.51
C GLY A 97 36.75 0.03 24.55
N LYS A 98 36.85 0.81 23.47
CA LYS A 98 35.83 0.88 22.40
C LYS A 98 35.49 -0.48 21.80
N GLU A 99 36.44 -1.40 21.68
CA GLU A 99 36.26 -2.73 21.09
C GLU A 99 35.27 -3.56 21.91
N THR A 100 35.31 -3.41 23.24
CA THR A 100 34.32 -4.03 24.14
C THR A 100 32.98 -3.34 24.00
N LEU A 101 32.97 -2.00 23.98
CA LEU A 101 31.77 -1.18 23.94
C LEU A 101 30.89 -1.45 22.71
N VAL A 102 31.49 -1.58 21.52
CA VAL A 102 30.75 -1.83 20.26
C VAL A 102 30.07 -3.20 20.23
N ARG A 103 30.56 -4.17 21.02
CA ARG A 103 30.03 -5.54 21.13
C ARG A 103 28.99 -5.71 22.23
N MET A 104 28.82 -4.71 23.10
CA MET A 104 27.83 -4.80 24.17
C MET A 104 26.43 -4.79 23.58
N THR A 105 25.54 -5.56 24.20
CA THR A 105 24.13 -5.64 23.83
C THR A 105 23.21 -5.15 24.95
N ASP A 106 22.05 -4.64 24.53
CA ASP A 106 20.94 -4.28 25.41
C ASP A 106 20.04 -5.47 25.78
N ASP A 107 18.92 -5.21 26.44
CA ASP A 107 17.97 -6.25 26.88
C ASP A 107 17.34 -7.07 25.75
N ILE A 108 17.24 -6.53 24.53
CA ILE A 108 16.71 -7.25 23.37
C ILE A 108 17.84 -7.84 22.50
N GLY A 109 19.09 -7.70 22.93
CA GLY A 109 20.26 -8.20 22.21
C GLY A 109 20.72 -7.27 21.10
N ASP A 110 20.19 -6.05 21.00
CA ASP A 110 20.68 -5.08 20.02
C ASP A 110 22.04 -4.56 20.43
N THR A 111 22.93 -4.43 19.46
CA THR A 111 24.15 -3.61 19.57
C THR A 111 23.86 -2.16 19.18
N ALA A 112 24.82 -1.26 19.39
CA ALA A 112 24.71 0.11 18.90
C ALA A 112 24.50 0.20 17.37
N LEU A 113 25.04 -0.76 16.60
CA LEU A 113 24.83 -0.81 15.15
C LEU A 113 23.37 -1.14 14.80
N HIS A 114 22.72 -2.05 15.53
CA HIS A 114 21.28 -2.30 15.36
C HIS A 114 20.46 -1.02 15.59
N LYS A 115 20.77 -0.27 16.65
CA LYS A 115 20.08 1.01 16.95
C LYS A 115 20.30 2.04 15.85
N ALA A 116 21.52 2.17 15.33
CA ALA A 116 21.85 3.10 14.27
C ALA A 116 21.10 2.77 12.96
N VAL A 117 21.08 1.50 12.56
CA VAL A 117 20.35 1.04 11.37
C VAL A 117 18.85 1.25 11.54
N ARG A 118 18.27 0.78 12.65
CA ARG A 118 16.82 0.89 12.91
C ARG A 118 16.34 2.35 12.96
N SER A 119 17.22 3.27 13.37
CA SER A 119 16.91 4.69 13.50
C SER A 119 17.31 5.53 12.27
N GLY A 120 17.91 4.93 11.24
CA GLY A 120 18.23 5.61 9.99
C GLY A 120 19.51 6.47 9.99
N HIS A 121 20.48 6.22 10.89
CA HIS A 121 21.66 7.09 11.07
C HIS A 121 22.90 6.60 10.32
N ILE A 122 23.01 6.93 9.03
CA ILE A 122 24.09 6.43 8.13
C ILE A 122 25.50 6.79 8.60
N ASP A 123 25.72 8.00 9.11
CA ASP A 123 27.05 8.43 9.56
C ASP A 123 27.54 7.57 10.72
N ILE A 124 26.62 7.17 11.60
CA ILE A 124 26.91 6.27 12.72
C ILE A 124 27.17 4.86 12.23
N VAL A 125 26.39 4.37 11.26
CA VAL A 125 26.64 3.08 10.61
C VAL A 125 28.06 3.06 10.04
N ARG A 126 28.46 4.08 9.27
CA ARG A 126 29.81 4.20 8.69
C ARG A 126 30.91 4.18 9.75
N MET A 127 30.73 4.91 10.85
CA MET A 127 31.70 4.93 11.95
C MET A 127 31.84 3.56 12.62
N LEU A 128 30.71 2.90 12.91
CA LEU A 128 30.70 1.61 13.60
C LEU A 128 31.24 0.49 12.71
N VAL A 129 30.82 0.43 11.44
CA VAL A 129 31.27 -0.58 10.48
C VAL A 129 32.77 -0.49 10.20
N LYS A 130 33.34 0.72 10.08
CA LYS A 130 34.79 0.92 9.91
C LYS A 130 35.63 0.37 11.06
N LEU A 131 35.11 0.39 12.29
CA LEU A 131 35.84 -0.14 13.44
C LEU A 131 35.72 -1.66 13.57
N LEU A 132 34.72 -2.25 12.92
CA LEU A 132 34.49 -3.70 12.88
C LEU A 132 35.22 -4.38 11.70
N LEU A 133 36.18 -3.70 11.06
CA LEU A 133 36.97 -4.21 9.92
C LEU A 133 37.94 -5.36 10.28
N ASP A 134 38.08 -5.68 11.56
CA ASP A 134 38.97 -6.74 12.03
C ASP A 134 38.36 -8.14 11.83
N PRO A 135 39.15 -9.17 11.43
CA PRO A 135 38.65 -10.42 10.83
C PRO A 135 37.76 -11.34 11.68
N GLU A 136 37.54 -11.03 12.96
CA GLU A 136 36.75 -11.82 13.93
C GLU A 136 35.43 -11.14 14.34
N HIS A 137 35.01 -10.09 13.63
CA HIS A 137 33.83 -9.31 13.99
C HIS A 137 32.60 -9.76 13.19
N ASP A 138 31.85 -10.70 13.76
CA ASP A 138 30.50 -10.99 13.30
C ASP A 138 29.56 -9.83 13.63
N PHE A 139 28.52 -9.67 12.81
CA PHE A 139 27.36 -8.82 13.09
C PHE A 139 26.27 -9.71 13.70
N PRO A 140 26.31 -10.01 15.02
CA PRO A 140 25.43 -11.01 15.61
C PRO A 140 23.98 -10.58 15.50
N ALA A 141 23.09 -11.57 15.40
CA ALA A 141 21.67 -11.34 15.51
C ALA A 141 21.28 -10.96 16.95
N ASN A 142 20.27 -10.12 17.08
CA ASN A 142 19.62 -9.84 18.35
C ASN A 142 18.74 -11.03 18.81
N LYS A 143 18.03 -10.89 19.93
CA LYS A 143 17.17 -11.98 20.46
C LYS A 143 15.99 -12.34 19.57
N ALA A 144 15.62 -11.49 18.61
CA ALA A 144 14.59 -11.77 17.61
C ALA A 144 15.16 -12.47 16.36
N GLY A 145 16.47 -12.67 16.29
CA GLY A 145 17.16 -13.19 15.09
C GLY A 145 17.52 -12.10 14.09
N GLU A 146 17.25 -10.83 14.36
CA GLU A 146 17.52 -9.74 13.41
C GLU A 146 19.01 -9.38 13.45
N THR A 147 19.68 -9.44 12.31
CA THR A 147 21.02 -8.85 12.13
C THR A 147 20.90 -7.40 11.66
N PRO A 148 21.95 -6.56 11.82
CA PRO A 148 21.94 -5.21 11.26
C PRO A 148 21.73 -5.19 9.74
N LEU A 149 22.26 -6.19 9.02
CA LEU A 149 22.04 -6.34 7.58
C LEU A 149 20.57 -6.65 7.26
N TYR A 150 19.94 -7.55 8.04
CA TYR A 150 18.51 -7.84 7.91
C TYR A 150 17.67 -6.59 8.15
N LEU A 151 17.95 -5.81 9.21
CA LEU A 151 17.23 -4.57 9.52
C LEU A 151 17.39 -3.52 8.41
N ALA A 152 18.59 -3.40 7.82
CA ALA A 152 18.83 -2.47 6.71
C ALA A 152 18.00 -2.88 5.48
N ALA A 153 17.92 -4.19 5.20
CA ALA A 153 17.12 -4.72 4.11
C ALA A 153 15.61 -4.56 4.34
N GLU A 154 15.12 -4.82 5.56
CA GLU A 154 13.72 -4.71 5.94
C GLU A 154 13.21 -3.26 5.97
N SER A 155 14.07 -2.31 6.34
CA SER A 155 13.72 -0.87 6.37
C SER A 155 13.98 -0.15 5.04
N GLY A 156 14.58 -0.83 4.06
CA GLY A 156 14.96 -0.21 2.78
C GLY A 156 16.12 0.77 2.90
N PHE A 157 16.92 0.68 3.97
CA PHE A 157 18.04 1.59 4.21
C PHE A 157 19.27 1.19 3.39
N HIS A 158 19.18 1.41 2.08
CA HIS A 158 20.15 0.96 1.08
C HIS A 158 21.59 1.40 1.37
N ASP A 159 21.80 2.66 1.75
CA ASP A 159 23.16 3.15 2.06
C ASP A 159 23.81 2.38 3.21
N ALA A 160 23.06 2.12 4.29
CA ALA A 160 23.56 1.34 5.43
C ALA A 160 23.82 -0.11 5.03
N LEU A 161 22.95 -0.68 4.20
CA LEU A 161 23.11 -2.01 3.64
C LEU A 161 24.42 -2.13 2.85
N ILE A 162 24.72 -1.18 1.95
CA ILE A 162 25.98 -1.19 1.18
C ILE A 162 27.21 -1.09 2.09
N GLU A 163 27.20 -0.19 3.08
CA GLU A 163 28.30 -0.05 4.02
C GLU A 163 28.57 -1.36 4.78
N ILE A 164 27.51 -2.05 5.23
CA ILE A 164 27.62 -3.35 5.91
C ILE A 164 28.13 -4.43 4.94
N LEU A 165 27.58 -4.52 3.73
CA LEU A 165 27.98 -5.52 2.72
C LEU A 165 29.45 -5.41 2.30
N ASN A 166 30.01 -4.19 2.27
CA ASN A 166 31.41 -3.96 1.95
C ASN A 166 32.40 -4.57 2.96
N VAL A 167 31.92 -4.89 4.18
CA VAL A 167 32.75 -5.42 5.28
C VAL A 167 32.43 -6.87 5.60
N CYS A 168 31.22 -7.35 5.32
CA CYS A 168 30.86 -8.76 5.47
C CYS A 168 31.67 -9.66 4.50
N LYS A 169 32.70 -10.35 5.02
CA LYS A 169 33.59 -11.23 4.22
C LYS A 169 33.02 -12.63 4.00
N GLU A 170 32.18 -13.11 4.90
CA GLU A 170 31.52 -14.41 4.76
C GLU A 170 30.00 -14.23 4.86
N PRO A 171 29.23 -14.87 3.96
CA PRO A 171 27.79 -15.01 4.13
C PRO A 171 27.52 -16.05 5.21
N THR A 172 27.92 -15.76 6.44
CA THR A 172 27.59 -16.60 7.58
C THR A 172 26.09 -16.51 7.79
N TYR A 173 25.44 -17.59 7.39
CA TYR A 173 24.01 -17.88 7.42
C TYR A 173 23.38 -17.49 8.76
N VAL A 174 22.84 -16.28 8.86
CA VAL A 174 22.04 -15.88 10.02
C VAL A 174 20.74 -15.28 9.50
N ALA A 175 19.82 -16.22 9.28
CA ALA A 175 18.38 -16.08 9.43
C ALA A 175 17.98 -14.90 10.32
N GLY A 176 17.36 -13.90 9.69
CA GLY A 176 16.40 -13.02 10.35
C GLY A 176 15.26 -13.81 11.00
N PRO A 177 14.28 -13.10 11.60
CA PRO A 177 13.10 -13.72 12.18
C PRO A 177 12.47 -14.76 11.22
N SER A 178 12.11 -15.94 11.74
CA SER A 178 11.51 -17.03 10.95
C SER A 178 12.38 -17.58 9.82
N ASN A 179 13.69 -17.64 10.00
CA ASN A 179 14.66 -18.12 9.00
C ASN A 179 14.71 -17.28 7.71
N ARG A 180 14.23 -16.04 7.75
CA ARG A 180 14.25 -15.15 6.58
C ARG A 180 15.62 -14.53 6.39
N THR A 181 16.20 -14.68 5.21
CA THR A 181 17.44 -13.96 4.86
C THR A 181 17.16 -12.45 4.66
N PRO A 182 18.17 -11.58 4.66
CA PRO A 182 18.00 -10.17 4.29
C PRO A 182 17.35 -10.00 2.90
N LEU A 183 17.62 -10.92 1.96
CA LEU A 183 17.01 -10.88 0.62
C LEU A 183 15.50 -11.12 0.68
N HIS A 184 15.02 -12.02 1.54
CA HIS A 184 13.58 -12.18 1.80
C HIS A 184 12.98 -10.86 2.29
N ALA A 185 13.60 -10.21 3.27
CA ALA A 185 13.08 -8.97 3.83
C ALA A 185 12.99 -7.86 2.78
N ALA A 186 14.04 -7.66 1.98
CA ALA A 186 14.04 -6.66 0.91
C ALA A 186 12.96 -6.94 -0.15
N VAL A 187 12.76 -8.20 -0.54
CA VAL A 187 11.75 -8.59 -1.52
C VAL A 187 10.33 -8.45 -0.96
N ILE A 188 10.08 -8.90 0.27
CA ILE A 188 8.77 -8.81 0.94
C ILE A 188 8.32 -7.36 1.10
N GLN A 189 9.27 -6.46 1.41
CA GLN A 189 9.00 -5.03 1.58
C GLN A 189 9.14 -4.23 0.26
N GLU A 190 9.34 -4.91 -0.88
CA GLU A 190 9.47 -4.30 -2.21
C GLU A 190 10.61 -3.28 -2.34
N HIS A 191 11.67 -3.43 -1.54
CA HIS A 191 12.86 -2.60 -1.58
C HIS A 191 13.82 -3.09 -2.68
N THR A 192 13.47 -2.80 -3.94
CA THR A 192 14.14 -3.31 -5.15
C THR A 192 15.66 -3.07 -5.18
N GLU A 193 16.11 -1.88 -4.77
CA GLU A 193 17.54 -1.53 -4.74
C GLU A 193 18.31 -2.37 -3.71
N CYS A 194 17.72 -2.58 -2.52
CA CYS A 194 18.30 -3.47 -1.51
C CYS A 194 18.33 -4.92 -2.01
N ALA A 195 17.24 -5.38 -2.63
CA ALA A 195 17.14 -6.73 -3.16
C ALA A 195 18.19 -6.98 -4.26
N ARG A 196 18.39 -6.02 -5.18
CA ARG A 196 19.42 -6.08 -6.24
C ARG A 196 20.83 -6.14 -5.66
N SER A 197 21.16 -5.30 -4.69
CA SER A 197 22.50 -5.31 -4.08
C SER A 197 22.77 -6.59 -3.31
N LEU A 198 21.79 -7.10 -2.55
CA LEU A 198 21.90 -8.39 -1.85
C LEU A 198 22.06 -9.56 -2.82
N TRP A 199 21.28 -9.54 -3.91
CA TRP A 199 21.37 -10.52 -4.99
C TRP A 199 22.75 -10.53 -5.65
N GLN A 200 23.29 -9.35 -6.00
CA GLN A 200 24.62 -9.22 -6.60
C GLN A 200 25.73 -9.64 -5.64
N TRP A 201 25.56 -9.37 -4.35
CA TRP A 201 26.52 -9.73 -3.31
C TRP A 201 26.60 -11.24 -3.09
N ASN A 202 25.45 -11.94 -3.01
CA ASN A 202 25.43 -13.39 -2.84
C ASN A 202 24.18 -14.03 -3.49
N LYS A 203 24.32 -14.47 -4.75
CA LYS A 203 23.23 -15.06 -5.54
C LYS A 203 22.56 -16.29 -4.89
N PRO A 204 23.30 -17.26 -4.31
CA PRO A 204 22.71 -18.37 -3.55
C PRO A 204 21.67 -17.99 -2.48
N LEU A 205 21.65 -16.74 -1.97
CA LEU A 205 20.61 -16.29 -1.02
C LEU A 205 19.18 -16.45 -1.53
N CYS A 206 18.97 -16.46 -2.85
CA CYS A 206 17.64 -16.66 -3.43
C CYS A 206 17.12 -18.09 -3.29
N GLU A 207 17.99 -19.07 -2.99
CA GLU A 207 17.67 -20.49 -2.85
C GLU A 207 17.24 -20.85 -1.43
N GLU A 208 17.74 -20.08 -0.46
CA GLU A 208 17.44 -20.25 0.95
C GLU A 208 15.93 -20.16 1.18
N SER A 209 15.41 -21.11 1.94
CA SER A 209 14.00 -21.16 2.29
C SER A 209 13.79 -20.70 3.73
N ASP A 210 12.76 -19.88 3.94
CA ASP A 210 12.34 -19.49 5.26
C ASP A 210 11.64 -20.63 6.02
N LYS A 211 11.17 -20.36 7.24
CA LYS A 211 10.50 -21.34 8.10
C LYS A 211 9.26 -21.99 7.44
N TRP A 212 8.65 -21.33 6.46
CA TRP A 212 7.48 -21.84 5.75
C TRP A 212 7.87 -22.53 4.43
N GLY A 213 9.15 -22.67 4.11
CA GLY A 213 9.60 -23.26 2.85
C GLY A 213 9.49 -22.30 1.67
N TRP A 214 9.41 -20.98 1.92
CA TRP A 214 9.37 -19.98 0.85
C TRP A 214 10.77 -19.38 0.65
N ASN A 215 11.20 -19.28 -0.60
CA ASN A 215 12.44 -18.64 -0.97
C ASN A 215 12.18 -17.22 -1.48
N SER A 216 13.24 -16.46 -1.77
CA SER A 216 13.09 -15.06 -2.22
C SER A 216 12.41 -14.93 -3.59
N LEU A 217 12.57 -15.91 -4.49
CA LEU A 217 11.88 -15.93 -5.79
C LEU A 217 10.36 -16.03 -5.60
N HIS A 218 9.89 -16.90 -4.70
CA HIS A 218 8.45 -17.08 -4.44
C HIS A 218 7.79 -15.78 -3.96
N TYR A 219 8.46 -15.04 -3.07
CA TYR A 219 7.98 -13.72 -2.65
C TYR A 219 8.08 -12.69 -3.79
N ALA A 220 9.14 -12.69 -4.59
CA ALA A 220 9.28 -11.76 -5.72
C ALA A 220 8.18 -11.95 -6.76
N VAL A 221 7.83 -13.20 -7.05
CA VAL A 221 6.70 -13.56 -7.93
C VAL A 221 5.38 -13.11 -7.33
N LYS A 222 5.16 -13.34 -6.03
CA LYS A 222 3.94 -12.90 -5.33
C LYS A 222 3.76 -11.38 -5.36
N GLN A 223 4.85 -10.63 -5.19
CA GLN A 223 4.83 -9.16 -5.19
C GLN A 223 4.88 -8.56 -6.61
N GLY A 224 4.95 -9.36 -7.68
CA GLY A 224 5.00 -8.84 -9.05
C GLY A 224 6.33 -8.16 -9.43
N LEU A 225 7.44 -8.49 -8.76
CA LEU A 225 8.74 -7.84 -8.99
C LEU A 225 9.47 -8.43 -10.22
N THR A 226 8.92 -8.17 -11.42
CA THR A 226 9.35 -8.77 -12.69
C THR A 226 10.85 -8.65 -12.95
N GLU A 227 11.46 -7.50 -12.70
CA GLU A 227 12.90 -7.29 -12.95
C GLU A 227 13.78 -8.18 -12.07
N ILE A 228 13.41 -8.34 -10.78
CA ILE A 228 14.13 -9.20 -9.84
C ILE A 228 13.96 -10.67 -10.23
N VAL A 229 12.75 -11.06 -10.63
CA VAL A 229 12.47 -12.42 -11.10
C VAL A 229 13.27 -12.73 -12.36
N SER A 230 13.32 -11.80 -13.32
CA SER A 230 14.12 -11.91 -14.55
C SER A 230 15.61 -12.08 -14.23
N ASP A 231 16.16 -11.26 -13.32
CA ASP A 231 17.55 -11.35 -12.89
C ASP A 231 17.87 -12.71 -12.23
N MET A 232 16.99 -13.20 -11.35
CA MET A 232 17.16 -14.48 -10.64
C MET A 232 17.07 -15.68 -11.58
N LEU A 233 16.05 -15.71 -12.45
CA LEU A 233 15.85 -16.79 -13.41
C LEU A 233 16.88 -16.76 -14.54
N GLY A 234 17.37 -15.58 -14.93
CA GLY A 234 18.49 -15.44 -15.87
C GLY A 234 19.80 -16.03 -15.33
N TRP A 235 19.96 -16.11 -14.01
CA TRP A 235 21.08 -16.83 -13.39
C TRP A 235 20.82 -18.33 -13.27
N LYS A 236 19.64 -18.72 -12.78
CA LYS A 236 19.31 -20.13 -12.52
C LYS A 236 17.81 -20.40 -12.72
N ASN A 237 17.47 -20.92 -13.89
CA ASN A 237 16.10 -21.29 -14.26
C ASN A 237 15.50 -22.34 -13.30
N SER A 238 16.34 -23.22 -12.71
CA SER A 238 15.85 -24.28 -11.82
C SER A 238 15.13 -23.75 -10.57
N LEU A 239 15.30 -22.46 -10.24
CA LEU A 239 14.59 -21.81 -9.13
C LEU A 239 13.06 -21.81 -9.32
N ALA A 240 12.58 -21.72 -10.55
CA ALA A 240 11.14 -21.69 -10.85
C ALA A 240 10.41 -23.00 -10.48
N TYR A 241 11.16 -24.11 -10.38
CA TYR A 241 10.63 -25.45 -10.10
C TYR A 241 10.75 -25.83 -8.62
N LEU A 242 11.35 -24.97 -7.79
CA LEU A 242 11.43 -25.23 -6.36
C LEU A 242 10.02 -25.13 -5.74
N PRO A 243 9.66 -26.05 -4.84
CA PRO A 243 8.40 -25.96 -4.13
C PRO A 243 8.45 -24.83 -3.09
N ALA A 244 7.36 -24.09 -2.96
CA ALA A 244 7.10 -23.11 -1.92
C ALA A 244 6.13 -23.70 -0.90
N GLY A 245 6.51 -23.85 0.36
CA GLY A 245 5.60 -24.38 1.38
C GLY A 245 6.13 -25.61 2.13
N SER A 246 5.27 -26.21 2.93
CA SER A 246 5.58 -27.43 3.68
C SER A 246 5.34 -28.68 2.83
N GLU A 247 5.87 -29.83 3.25
CA GLU A 247 5.73 -31.11 2.53
C GLU A 247 4.27 -31.46 2.15
N ASN A 248 3.29 -31.05 2.96
CA ASN A 248 1.87 -31.36 2.75
C ASN A 248 1.05 -30.20 2.15
N ASP A 249 1.63 -29.01 2.02
CA ASP A 249 0.95 -27.81 1.53
C ASP A 249 1.95 -26.92 0.81
N TRP A 250 2.46 -27.44 -0.32
CA TRP A 250 3.38 -26.74 -1.20
C TRP A 250 2.69 -26.27 -2.48
N THR A 251 3.25 -25.23 -3.06
CA THR A 251 2.87 -24.60 -4.33
C THR A 251 4.15 -24.28 -5.13
N THR A 252 4.04 -23.70 -6.32
CA THR A 252 5.21 -23.30 -7.13
C THR A 252 5.12 -21.83 -7.53
N ALA A 253 6.23 -21.26 -8.00
CA ALA A 253 6.25 -19.91 -8.57
C ALA A 253 5.13 -19.69 -9.60
N PHE A 254 4.91 -20.65 -10.50
CA PHE A 254 3.87 -20.55 -11.53
C PHE A 254 2.45 -20.51 -10.94
N HIS A 255 2.17 -21.34 -9.93
CA HIS A 255 0.89 -21.31 -9.23
C HIS A 255 0.69 -20.03 -8.43
N ILE A 256 1.75 -19.47 -7.82
CA ILE A 256 1.68 -18.19 -7.12
C ILE A 256 1.28 -17.08 -8.11
N ALA A 257 1.95 -17.00 -9.27
CA ALA A 257 1.60 -16.02 -10.30
C ALA A 257 0.16 -16.20 -10.81
N ALA A 258 -0.30 -17.44 -10.99
CA ALA A 258 -1.69 -17.75 -11.36
C ALA A 258 -2.70 -17.39 -10.25
N SER A 259 -2.30 -17.51 -8.97
CA SER A 259 -3.12 -17.15 -7.81
C SER A 259 -3.26 -15.65 -7.59
N GLU A 260 -2.32 -14.85 -8.09
CA GLU A 260 -2.39 -13.38 -8.08
C GLU A 260 -3.01 -12.85 -9.40
N GLY A 261 -3.09 -13.70 -10.43
CA GLY A 261 -3.59 -13.34 -11.76
C GLY A 261 -2.64 -12.44 -12.55
N ASP A 262 -1.35 -12.45 -12.23
CA ASP A 262 -0.33 -11.60 -12.84
C ASP A 262 0.13 -12.18 -14.20
N LEU A 263 -0.48 -11.66 -15.27
CA LEU A 263 -0.17 -12.03 -16.66
C LEU A 263 1.27 -11.69 -17.06
N LEU A 264 1.84 -10.60 -16.53
CA LEU A 264 3.20 -10.21 -16.85
C LEU A 264 4.19 -11.19 -16.23
N MET A 265 3.99 -11.54 -14.96
CA MET A 265 4.82 -12.52 -14.26
C MET A 265 4.73 -13.91 -14.90
N ILE A 266 3.55 -14.31 -15.36
CA ILE A 266 3.39 -15.58 -16.08
C ILE A 266 4.19 -15.59 -17.37
N ASN A 267 4.12 -14.52 -18.17
CA ASN A 267 4.92 -14.41 -19.39
C ASN A 267 6.42 -14.42 -19.06
N GLU A 268 6.84 -13.76 -17.99
CA GLU A 268 8.25 -13.77 -17.55
C GLU A 268 8.71 -15.18 -17.14
N LEU A 269 7.90 -15.89 -16.35
CA LEU A 269 8.18 -17.28 -15.97
C LEU A 269 8.26 -18.20 -17.21
N LEU A 270 7.36 -18.05 -18.17
CA LEU A 270 7.37 -18.84 -19.41
C LEU A 270 8.53 -18.49 -20.34
N ASN A 271 8.98 -17.23 -20.36
CA ASN A 271 10.14 -16.80 -21.14
C ASN A 271 11.41 -17.51 -20.69
N HIS A 272 11.57 -17.71 -19.37
CA HIS A 272 12.73 -18.41 -18.80
C HIS A 272 12.53 -19.93 -18.70
N CYS A 273 11.31 -20.38 -18.39
CA CYS A 273 10.96 -21.77 -18.10
C CYS A 273 9.68 -22.17 -18.86
N PRO A 274 9.74 -22.50 -20.16
CA PRO A 274 8.55 -22.73 -20.99
C PRO A 274 7.71 -23.96 -20.63
N ASP A 275 8.20 -24.84 -19.76
CA ASP A 275 7.55 -26.07 -19.29
C ASP A 275 6.97 -25.94 -17.87
N CYS A 276 7.19 -24.82 -17.17
CA CYS A 276 6.71 -24.65 -15.80
C CYS A 276 5.17 -24.60 -15.66
N TRP A 277 4.45 -24.48 -16.78
CA TRP A 277 2.99 -24.52 -16.80
C TRP A 277 2.39 -25.90 -16.51
N ASP A 278 3.15 -26.97 -16.74
CA ASP A 278 2.73 -28.37 -16.52
C ASP A 278 2.94 -28.82 -15.07
N MET A 279 3.44 -27.91 -14.22
CA MET A 279 3.64 -28.17 -12.80
C MET A 279 2.29 -28.32 -12.10
N LEU A 280 2.23 -29.23 -11.13
CA LEU A 280 1.13 -29.36 -10.19
C LEU A 280 1.55 -28.87 -8.80
N ASN A 281 0.60 -28.48 -7.95
CA ASN A 281 0.86 -28.19 -6.54
C ASN A 281 0.61 -29.42 -5.64
N SER A 282 0.72 -29.27 -4.31
CA SER A 282 0.45 -30.33 -3.32
C SER A 282 -0.95 -30.95 -3.41
N ASN A 283 -1.94 -30.20 -3.89
CA ASN A 283 -3.31 -30.67 -4.12
C ASN A 283 -3.49 -31.33 -5.49
N GLY A 284 -2.43 -31.52 -6.28
CA GLY A 284 -2.52 -32.02 -7.65
C GLY A 284 -3.19 -31.03 -8.61
N GLN A 285 -3.25 -29.76 -8.25
CA GLN A 285 -3.89 -28.71 -9.05
C GLN A 285 -2.88 -28.12 -10.03
N ASN A 286 -3.32 -27.85 -11.25
CA ASN A 286 -2.60 -27.01 -12.22
C ASN A 286 -2.96 -25.52 -12.05
N ALA A 287 -2.30 -24.64 -12.82
CA ALA A 287 -2.52 -23.20 -12.75
C ALA A 287 -3.97 -22.75 -13.01
N LEU A 288 -4.73 -23.46 -13.87
CA LEU A 288 -6.13 -23.12 -14.15
C LEU A 288 -7.03 -23.35 -12.93
N HIS A 289 -6.79 -24.43 -12.17
CA HIS A 289 -7.52 -24.68 -10.91
C HIS A 289 -7.32 -23.51 -9.96
N VAL A 290 -6.06 -23.08 -9.76
CA VAL A 290 -5.70 -22.01 -8.82
C VAL A 290 -6.26 -20.65 -9.27
N ALA A 291 -6.16 -20.31 -10.55
CA ALA A 291 -6.70 -19.06 -11.07
C ALA A 291 -8.23 -18.98 -10.97
N LEU A 292 -8.94 -20.11 -11.20
CA LEU A 292 -10.40 -20.17 -11.11
C LEU A 292 -10.92 -20.08 -9.66
N LEU A 293 -10.20 -20.65 -8.70
CA LEU A 293 -10.51 -20.52 -7.28
C LEU A 293 -10.42 -19.05 -6.82
N ASN A 294 -9.41 -18.32 -7.30
CA ASN A 294 -9.17 -16.91 -6.96
C ASN A 294 -9.95 -15.92 -7.86
N GLY A 295 -10.57 -16.39 -8.94
CA GLY A 295 -11.45 -15.57 -9.80
C GLY A 295 -10.72 -14.74 -10.85
N HIS A 296 -9.51 -15.14 -11.28
CA HIS A 296 -8.72 -14.42 -12.28
C HIS A 296 -9.16 -14.77 -13.71
N GLU A 297 -10.32 -14.25 -14.13
CA GLU A 297 -10.91 -14.51 -15.47
C GLU A 297 -9.97 -14.10 -16.62
N MET A 298 -9.30 -12.94 -16.49
CA MET A 298 -8.37 -12.44 -17.52
C MET A 298 -7.16 -13.36 -17.71
N PHE A 299 -6.67 -13.96 -16.61
CA PHE A 299 -5.61 -14.96 -16.67
C PHE A 299 -6.06 -16.16 -17.50
N VAL A 300 -7.23 -16.74 -17.18
CA VAL A 300 -7.78 -17.90 -17.90
C VAL A 300 -7.96 -17.58 -19.39
N HIS A 301 -8.48 -16.39 -19.72
CA HIS A 301 -8.66 -15.97 -21.11
C HIS A 301 -7.35 -15.89 -21.89
N ALA A 302 -6.32 -15.23 -21.33
CA ALA A 302 -5.04 -15.11 -22.01
C ALA A 302 -4.31 -16.46 -22.12
N PHE A 303 -4.38 -17.25 -21.05
CA PHE A 303 -3.67 -18.52 -20.95
C PHE A 303 -4.23 -19.58 -21.90
N LEU A 304 -5.57 -19.71 -21.99
CA LEU A 304 -6.21 -20.59 -22.98
C LEU A 304 -6.08 -20.06 -24.42
N GLY A 305 -6.05 -18.74 -24.61
CA GLY A 305 -5.83 -18.13 -25.92
C GLY A 305 -4.48 -18.45 -26.56
N SER A 306 -3.50 -18.91 -25.78
CA SER A 306 -2.16 -19.28 -26.26
C SER A 306 -2.11 -20.64 -26.98
N GLY A 307 -3.11 -21.52 -26.79
CA GLY A 307 -3.20 -22.84 -27.43
C GLY A 307 -2.19 -23.89 -26.96
N ILE A 308 -1.34 -23.57 -25.97
CA ILE A 308 -0.32 -24.48 -25.42
C ILE A 308 -0.93 -25.42 -24.36
N CYS A 309 -2.08 -25.07 -23.80
CA CYS A 309 -2.55 -25.60 -22.52
C CYS A 309 -3.93 -26.30 -22.61
N ASP A 310 -4.33 -26.74 -23.80
CA ASP A 310 -5.63 -27.34 -24.08
C ASP A 310 -5.89 -28.65 -23.29
N SER A 311 -4.83 -29.33 -22.86
CA SER A 311 -4.91 -30.53 -22.02
C SER A 311 -5.27 -30.24 -20.56
N LEU A 312 -4.85 -29.08 -20.03
CA LEU A 312 -5.00 -28.72 -18.61
C LEU A 312 -6.45 -28.53 -18.17
N VAL A 313 -7.33 -28.20 -19.13
CA VAL A 313 -8.76 -27.90 -18.90
C VAL A 313 -9.50 -29.07 -18.24
N ASP A 314 -8.94 -30.26 -18.37
CA ASP A 314 -9.62 -31.52 -18.11
C ASP A 314 -8.88 -32.45 -17.15
N GLU A 315 -7.73 -31.99 -16.65
CA GLU A 315 -6.98 -32.65 -15.59
C GLU A 315 -7.73 -32.53 -14.27
N ALA A 316 -7.66 -33.60 -13.48
CA ALA A 316 -8.31 -33.67 -12.20
C ALA A 316 -7.29 -33.51 -11.07
N ASP A 317 -7.62 -32.69 -10.08
CA ASP A 317 -6.84 -32.55 -8.86
C ASP A 317 -6.88 -33.82 -7.98
N ASN A 318 -6.21 -33.79 -6.84
CA ASN A 318 -6.18 -34.93 -5.91
C ASN A 318 -7.57 -35.33 -5.41
N GLU A 319 -8.58 -34.46 -5.46
CA GLU A 319 -9.97 -34.76 -5.11
C GLU A 319 -10.82 -35.18 -6.31
N GLY A 320 -10.21 -35.29 -7.49
CA GLY A 320 -10.90 -35.61 -8.74
C GLY A 320 -11.66 -34.41 -9.33
N ASN A 321 -11.46 -33.20 -8.81
CA ASN A 321 -12.09 -32.00 -9.35
C ASN A 321 -11.29 -31.52 -10.55
N THR A 322 -11.96 -31.33 -11.67
CA THR A 322 -11.42 -30.60 -12.83
C THR A 322 -11.57 -29.09 -12.63
N PRO A 323 -10.92 -28.24 -13.43
CA PRO A 323 -11.15 -26.78 -13.43
C PRO A 323 -12.66 -26.43 -13.51
N LEU A 324 -13.44 -27.23 -14.23
CA LEU A 324 -14.89 -27.06 -14.34
C LEU A 324 -15.65 -27.33 -13.03
N HIS A 325 -15.21 -28.29 -12.21
CA HIS A 325 -15.78 -28.53 -10.88
C HIS A 325 -15.52 -27.34 -9.95
N LEU A 326 -14.32 -26.77 -9.99
CA LEU A 326 -13.96 -25.60 -9.18
C LEU A 326 -14.68 -24.33 -9.64
N LEU A 327 -14.87 -24.15 -10.96
CA LEU A 327 -15.72 -23.09 -11.51
C LEU A 327 -17.16 -23.19 -11.01
N ALA A 328 -17.73 -24.40 -11.00
CA ALA A 328 -19.06 -24.64 -10.44
C ALA A 328 -19.15 -24.34 -8.94
N ALA A 329 -18.05 -24.54 -8.21
CA ALA A 329 -17.95 -24.21 -6.79
C ALA A 329 -17.82 -22.69 -6.53
N SER A 330 -16.99 -21.97 -7.29
CA SER A 330 -16.61 -20.57 -7.01
C SER A 330 -17.72 -19.56 -7.31
N GLY A 331 -18.61 -19.83 -8.27
CA GLY A 331 -19.75 -18.97 -8.60
C GLY A 331 -19.38 -17.62 -9.23
N ASN A 332 -18.13 -17.49 -9.72
CA ASN A 332 -17.61 -16.33 -10.45
C ASN A 332 -18.15 -16.25 -11.89
N ARG A 333 -17.94 -15.12 -12.59
CA ARG A 333 -18.39 -14.96 -13.99
C ARG A 333 -17.58 -15.96 -14.82
N VAL A 334 -18.28 -16.64 -15.71
CA VAL A 334 -17.76 -17.80 -16.42
C VAL A 334 -16.87 -17.34 -17.57
N PRO A 335 -15.60 -17.78 -17.67
CA PRO A 335 -14.93 -17.82 -18.95
C PRO A 335 -15.67 -18.85 -19.81
N GLN A 336 -16.57 -18.38 -20.68
CA GLN A 336 -17.29 -19.24 -21.64
C GLN A 336 -16.30 -20.12 -22.44
N MET A 337 -15.07 -19.63 -22.63
CA MET A 337 -13.97 -20.38 -23.22
C MET A 337 -13.68 -21.74 -22.57
N ILE A 338 -13.83 -21.92 -21.24
CA ILE A 338 -13.67 -23.25 -20.61
C ILE A 338 -14.85 -24.15 -20.94
N LEU A 339 -16.08 -23.61 -20.89
CA LEU A 339 -17.30 -24.38 -21.17
C LEU A 339 -17.37 -24.84 -22.63
N ASP A 340 -16.93 -23.98 -23.54
CA ASP A 340 -16.90 -24.21 -24.97
C ASP A 340 -15.62 -24.93 -25.41
N HIS A 341 -14.67 -25.14 -24.50
CA HIS A 341 -13.40 -25.80 -24.84
C HIS A 341 -13.65 -27.25 -25.28
N PRO A 342 -13.11 -27.70 -26.43
CA PRO A 342 -13.29 -29.06 -26.92
C PRO A 342 -12.86 -30.14 -25.93
N SER A 343 -11.79 -29.87 -25.18
CA SER A 343 -11.27 -30.79 -24.17
C SER A 343 -12.15 -30.88 -22.92
N ALA A 344 -13.04 -29.92 -22.63
CA ALA A 344 -13.75 -29.86 -21.34
C ALA A 344 -14.84 -30.94 -21.23
N LYS A 345 -14.57 -32.01 -20.47
CA LYS A 345 -15.50 -33.07 -20.15
C LYS A 345 -16.47 -32.64 -19.04
N LYS A 346 -17.68 -32.31 -19.49
CA LYS A 346 -18.80 -31.83 -18.66
C LYS A 346 -19.45 -32.88 -17.75
N MET A 347 -19.15 -34.16 -17.98
CA MET A 347 -19.69 -35.32 -17.26
C MET A 347 -18.64 -36.02 -16.39
N THR A 348 -17.55 -35.33 -16.05
CA THR A 348 -16.54 -35.83 -15.11
C THR A 348 -17.14 -35.91 -13.70
N PHE A 349 -16.66 -36.88 -12.93
CA PHE A 349 -17.07 -37.10 -11.55
C PHE A 349 -15.85 -36.93 -10.64
N ASN A 350 -15.98 -36.12 -9.60
CA ASN A 350 -14.98 -36.06 -8.54
C ASN A 350 -15.08 -37.27 -7.59
N LYS A 351 -14.18 -37.36 -6.60
CA LYS A 351 -14.18 -38.44 -5.59
C LYS A 351 -15.45 -38.48 -4.74
N GLN A 352 -16.20 -37.37 -4.67
CA GLN A 352 -17.50 -37.30 -4.00
C GLN A 352 -18.67 -37.69 -4.92
N ASN A 353 -18.40 -38.25 -6.11
CA ASN A 353 -19.38 -38.63 -7.14
C ASN A 353 -20.27 -37.47 -7.60
N GLN A 354 -19.75 -36.24 -7.56
CA GLN A 354 -20.46 -35.06 -8.04
C GLN A 354 -19.94 -34.69 -9.42
N THR A 355 -20.85 -34.33 -10.32
CA THR A 355 -20.50 -33.60 -11.55
C THR A 355 -20.35 -32.10 -11.26
N PRO A 356 -19.75 -31.32 -12.17
CA PRO A 356 -19.75 -29.85 -12.03
C PRO A 356 -21.17 -29.28 -11.88
N LEU A 357 -22.15 -29.85 -12.59
CA LEU A 357 -23.54 -29.43 -12.49
C LEU A 357 -24.14 -29.73 -11.11
N ASP A 358 -23.81 -30.89 -10.51
CA ASP A 358 -24.26 -31.24 -9.16
C ASP A 358 -23.71 -30.27 -8.11
N ILE A 359 -22.44 -29.86 -8.24
CA ILE A 359 -21.81 -28.85 -7.37
C ILE A 359 -22.51 -27.50 -7.52
N ALA A 360 -22.73 -27.04 -8.76
CA ALA A 360 -23.38 -25.77 -9.05
C ALA A 360 -24.79 -25.68 -8.42
N LEU A 361 -25.54 -26.78 -8.44
CA LEU A 361 -26.90 -26.88 -7.89
C LEU A 361 -26.96 -27.05 -6.37
N SER A 362 -25.87 -27.52 -5.74
CA SER A 362 -25.82 -27.76 -4.29
C SER A 362 -25.61 -26.49 -3.44
N ARG A 363 -25.12 -25.40 -4.04
CA ARG A 363 -24.76 -24.15 -3.34
C ARG A 363 -25.87 -23.07 -3.45
N THR A 364 -25.82 -22.04 -2.60
CA THR A 364 -26.78 -20.91 -2.55
C THR A 364 -26.94 -20.21 -3.91
N TRP A 365 -28.18 -19.99 -4.34
CA TRP A 365 -28.56 -19.52 -5.69
C TRP A 365 -28.26 -18.02 -5.89
N THR A 366 -27.63 -17.65 -7.00
CA THR A 366 -27.41 -16.24 -7.42
C THR A 366 -27.71 -16.08 -8.91
N ILE A 367 -28.00 -14.86 -9.39
CA ILE A 367 -28.27 -14.57 -10.82
C ILE A 367 -27.11 -15.05 -11.73
N LYS A 368 -25.86 -14.95 -11.25
CA LYS A 368 -24.68 -15.44 -11.97
C LYS A 368 -24.65 -16.97 -12.08
N LYS A 369 -25.10 -17.68 -11.04
CA LYS A 369 -25.20 -19.15 -11.03
C LYS A 369 -26.32 -19.66 -11.93
N GLU A 370 -27.42 -18.91 -12.10
CA GLU A 370 -28.49 -19.28 -13.05
C GLU A 370 -27.97 -19.33 -14.49
N LYS A 371 -27.12 -18.37 -14.87
CA LYS A 371 -26.44 -18.39 -16.17
C LYS A 371 -25.50 -19.59 -16.31
N LEU A 372 -24.66 -19.86 -15.31
CA LEU A 372 -23.75 -21.02 -15.33
C LEU A 372 -24.49 -22.37 -15.39
N VAL A 373 -25.59 -22.52 -14.64
CA VAL A 373 -26.43 -23.74 -14.71
C VAL A 373 -27.09 -23.87 -16.08
N GLY A 374 -27.57 -22.76 -16.66
CA GLY A 374 -28.09 -22.70 -18.02
C GLY A 374 -27.05 -23.09 -19.07
N ASP A 375 -25.85 -22.53 -18.98
CA ASP A 375 -24.72 -22.82 -19.87
C ASP A 375 -24.25 -24.28 -19.72
N LEU A 376 -24.15 -24.82 -18.50
CA LEU A 376 -23.83 -26.24 -18.25
C LEU A 376 -24.90 -27.18 -18.82
N CYS A 377 -26.18 -26.81 -18.74
CA CYS A 377 -27.27 -27.59 -19.32
C CYS A 377 -27.33 -27.49 -20.85
N SER A 378 -27.01 -26.33 -21.44
CA SER A 378 -27.03 -26.14 -22.90
C SER A 378 -25.90 -26.88 -23.61
N ILE A 379 -24.78 -27.12 -22.91
CA ILE A 379 -23.62 -27.84 -23.43
C ILE A 379 -23.61 -29.34 -23.12
N ASN A 380 -24.76 -29.96 -22.83
CA ASN A 380 -24.94 -31.39 -22.49
C ASN A 380 -24.44 -31.85 -21.11
N GLY A 381 -24.22 -30.95 -20.15
CA GLY A 381 -24.03 -31.34 -18.75
C GLY A 381 -25.31 -31.99 -18.20
N ARG A 382 -25.19 -33.20 -17.65
CA ARG A 382 -26.28 -33.97 -17.04
C ARG A 382 -25.97 -34.22 -15.57
N LEU A 383 -27.01 -34.32 -14.76
CA LEU A 383 -26.88 -34.73 -13.35
C LEU A 383 -26.23 -36.11 -13.28
N GLY A 384 -25.28 -36.27 -12.37
CA GLY A 384 -24.67 -37.54 -12.03
C GLY A 384 -25.66 -38.44 -11.29
N GLN A 385 -26.45 -39.23 -12.02
CA GLN A 385 -27.44 -40.13 -11.42
C GLN A 385 -26.80 -41.39 -10.82
N ARG A 386 -25.95 -41.24 -9.79
CA ARG A 386 -25.49 -42.40 -9.01
C ARG A 386 -25.97 -42.40 -7.55
N ASP A 387 -26.17 -41.25 -6.88
CA ASP A 387 -26.70 -41.25 -5.50
C ASP A 387 -27.69 -40.11 -5.11
N PHE A 388 -27.98 -39.13 -5.98
CA PHE A 388 -28.88 -38.03 -5.61
C PHE A 388 -30.36 -38.35 -5.91
N LYS A 389 -31.14 -38.65 -4.85
CA LYS A 389 -32.58 -38.94 -4.88
C LYS A 389 -33.36 -37.93 -5.76
N VAL A 390 -33.98 -38.47 -6.80
CA VAL A 390 -34.86 -37.83 -7.80
C VAL A 390 -36.19 -37.37 -7.17
N LYS A 391 -36.15 -36.45 -6.20
CA LYS A 391 -37.38 -35.83 -5.65
C LYS A 391 -37.45 -34.30 -5.76
N ARG A 392 -36.39 -33.60 -6.18
CA ARG A 392 -36.39 -32.12 -6.27
C ARG A 392 -36.64 -31.54 -7.66
N LYS A 393 -36.70 -32.37 -8.72
CA LYS A 393 -36.62 -31.91 -10.12
C LYS A 393 -37.89 -31.24 -10.64
N THR A 394 -39.05 -31.50 -10.05
CA THR A 394 -40.35 -30.97 -10.55
C THR A 394 -40.90 -29.81 -9.72
N GLU A 395 -40.66 -29.78 -8.40
CA GLU A 395 -41.13 -28.67 -7.53
C GLU A 395 -40.25 -27.42 -7.65
N THR A 396 -38.93 -27.57 -7.83
CA THR A 396 -38.01 -26.42 -7.82
C THR A 396 -38.11 -25.58 -9.11
N ILE A 397 -38.23 -26.20 -10.30
CA ILE A 397 -38.32 -25.46 -11.58
C ILE A 397 -39.65 -24.69 -11.70
N GLY A 398 -40.74 -25.25 -11.16
CA GLY A 398 -42.02 -24.58 -11.04
C GLY A 398 -41.95 -23.37 -10.11
N ASN A 399 -41.36 -23.53 -8.93
CA ASN A 399 -41.17 -22.44 -7.96
C ASN A 399 -40.18 -21.38 -8.46
N ILE A 400 -39.15 -21.75 -9.24
CA ILE A 400 -38.20 -20.81 -9.87
C ILE A 400 -38.89 -19.91 -10.89
N ARG A 401 -39.81 -20.43 -11.71
CA ARG A 401 -40.56 -19.57 -12.67
C ARG A 401 -41.47 -18.57 -11.95
N GLN A 402 -41.96 -18.92 -10.77
CA GLN A 402 -42.82 -18.06 -9.97
C GLN A 402 -42.01 -17.01 -9.20
N ILE A 403 -40.91 -17.41 -8.57
CA ILE A 403 -39.93 -16.51 -7.93
C ILE A 403 -39.31 -15.56 -8.97
N ARG A 404 -39.02 -16.03 -10.20
CA ARG A 404 -38.51 -15.19 -11.30
C ARG A 404 -39.49 -14.08 -11.68
N LYS A 405 -40.79 -14.38 -11.73
CA LYS A 405 -41.81 -13.33 -11.98
C LYS A 405 -41.93 -12.34 -10.82
N GLU A 406 -41.78 -12.80 -9.58
CA GLU A 406 -41.83 -11.95 -8.39
C GLU A 406 -40.56 -11.09 -8.24
N ASP A 407 -39.37 -11.64 -8.51
CA ASP A 407 -38.08 -10.94 -8.38
C ASP A 407 -37.77 -10.04 -9.59
N ASP A 408 -38.23 -10.39 -10.81
CA ASP A 408 -38.20 -9.47 -11.96
C ASP A 408 -39.15 -8.28 -11.74
N GLN A 409 -40.32 -8.49 -11.12
CA GLN A 409 -41.22 -7.40 -10.72
C GLN A 409 -40.64 -6.55 -9.59
N ASP A 410 -40.01 -7.16 -8.58
CA ASP A 410 -39.41 -6.43 -7.47
C ASP A 410 -38.11 -5.71 -7.85
N LYS A 411 -37.34 -6.26 -8.79
CA LYS A 411 -36.18 -5.58 -9.39
C LYS A 411 -36.60 -4.41 -10.28
N ALA A 412 -37.61 -4.57 -11.14
CA ALA A 412 -38.15 -3.47 -11.94
C ALA A 412 -38.73 -2.34 -11.05
N LYS A 413 -39.36 -2.69 -9.92
CA LYS A 413 -39.79 -1.71 -8.90
C LYS A 413 -38.60 -1.01 -8.23
N ARG A 414 -37.56 -1.75 -7.82
CA ARG A 414 -36.35 -1.17 -7.20
C ARG A 414 -35.62 -0.23 -8.15
N ASP A 415 -35.39 -0.64 -9.38
CA ASP A 415 -34.70 0.16 -10.40
C ASP A 415 -35.50 1.43 -10.73
N LYS A 416 -36.85 1.34 -10.79
CA LYS A 416 -37.73 2.51 -10.96
C LYS A 416 -37.64 3.48 -9.78
N ILE A 417 -37.61 2.98 -8.55
CA ILE A 417 -37.45 3.82 -7.34
C ILE A 417 -36.07 4.49 -7.32
N GLU A 418 -35.02 3.78 -7.72
CA GLU A 418 -33.65 4.32 -7.77
C GLU A 418 -33.51 5.42 -8.84
N ILE A 419 -34.07 5.22 -10.03
CA ILE A 419 -34.13 6.24 -11.09
C ILE A 419 -34.89 7.48 -10.61
N GLU A 420 -36.02 7.31 -9.94
CA GLU A 420 -36.80 8.44 -9.41
C GLU A 420 -36.02 9.24 -8.36
N LYS A 421 -35.20 8.57 -7.52
CA LYS A 421 -34.29 9.24 -6.58
C LYS A 421 -33.20 10.02 -7.29
N PHE A 422 -32.57 9.44 -8.31
CA PHE A 422 -31.53 10.13 -9.10
C PHE A 422 -32.09 11.36 -9.81
N MET A 423 -33.27 11.26 -10.42
CA MET A 423 -33.91 12.39 -11.09
C MET A 423 -34.29 13.51 -10.11
N LYS A 424 -34.78 13.16 -8.91
CA LYS A 424 -35.03 14.15 -7.84
C LYS A 424 -33.73 14.84 -7.36
N ALA A 425 -32.64 14.09 -7.22
CA ALA A 425 -31.35 14.66 -6.85
C ALA A 425 -30.79 15.59 -7.95
N ALA A 426 -30.90 15.18 -9.22
CA ALA A 426 -30.48 16.00 -10.36
C ALA A 426 -31.26 17.32 -10.44
N GLN A 427 -32.57 17.32 -10.16
CA GLN A 427 -33.38 18.55 -10.10
C GLN A 427 -32.85 19.54 -9.05
N ILE A 428 -32.47 19.06 -7.85
CA ILE A 428 -31.86 19.91 -6.82
C ILE A 428 -30.53 20.47 -7.32
N GLN A 429 -29.70 19.64 -7.96
CA GLN A 429 -28.39 20.07 -8.46
C GLN A 429 -28.46 21.06 -9.62
N VAL A 430 -29.46 20.96 -10.50
CA VAL A 430 -29.74 21.96 -11.55
C VAL A 430 -30.04 23.33 -10.94
N VAL A 431 -30.83 23.38 -9.86
CA VAL A 431 -31.12 24.64 -9.16
C VAL A 431 -29.84 25.25 -8.59
N VAL A 432 -28.98 24.44 -7.96
CA VAL A 432 -27.68 24.91 -7.43
C VAL A 432 -26.78 25.41 -8.55
N ALA A 433 -26.67 24.67 -9.66
CA ALA A 433 -25.89 25.08 -10.83
C ALA A 433 -26.38 26.41 -11.42
N THR A 434 -27.69 26.58 -11.51
CA THR A 434 -28.32 27.81 -11.99
C THR A 434 -28.02 28.98 -11.05
N LEU A 435 -28.11 28.78 -9.73
CA LEU A 435 -27.76 29.81 -8.75
C LEU A 435 -26.29 30.23 -8.88
N LEU A 436 -25.35 29.29 -8.95
CA LEU A 436 -23.93 29.61 -9.13
C LEU A 436 -23.68 30.36 -10.44
N MET A 437 -24.28 29.91 -11.55
CA MET A 437 -24.20 30.57 -12.84
C MET A 437 -24.75 32.01 -12.78
N THR A 438 -25.87 32.24 -12.07
CA THR A 438 -26.44 33.59 -11.93
C THR A 438 -25.58 34.51 -11.06
N VAL A 439 -24.97 33.99 -9.99
CA VAL A 439 -24.11 34.76 -9.08
C VAL A 439 -22.82 35.17 -9.79
N THR A 440 -22.18 34.25 -10.52
CA THR A 440 -20.95 34.56 -11.29
C THR A 440 -21.26 35.48 -12.46
N PHE A 441 -22.37 35.26 -13.16
CA PHE A 441 -22.82 36.18 -14.20
C PHE A 441 -23.02 37.60 -13.67
N ALA A 442 -23.68 37.77 -12.52
CA ALA A 442 -23.85 39.08 -11.90
C ALA A 442 -22.49 39.69 -11.50
N ALA A 443 -21.59 38.90 -10.89
CA ALA A 443 -20.27 39.33 -10.47
C ALA A 443 -19.40 39.82 -11.64
N GLY A 444 -19.54 39.23 -12.83
CA GLY A 444 -18.87 39.67 -14.05
C GLY A 444 -19.26 41.10 -14.51
N PHE A 445 -20.48 41.56 -14.21
CA PHE A 445 -20.94 42.91 -14.55
C PHE A 445 -20.84 43.89 -13.38
N THR A 446 -20.89 43.42 -12.13
CA THR A 446 -20.71 44.24 -10.94
C THR A 446 -19.31 44.08 -10.35
N LEU A 447 -18.30 44.45 -11.14
CA LEU A 447 -16.91 44.20 -10.78
C LEU A 447 -16.51 44.89 -9.46
N PRO A 448 -15.84 44.16 -8.55
CA PRO A 448 -15.34 44.73 -7.31
C PRO A 448 -14.39 45.91 -7.58
N GLY A 449 -14.66 47.06 -6.95
CA GLY A 449 -13.86 48.28 -7.12
C GLY A 449 -14.33 49.23 -8.24
N GLY A 450 -15.38 48.89 -9.00
CA GLY A 450 -16.01 49.78 -9.96
C GLY A 450 -15.25 49.97 -11.29
N LEU A 451 -15.84 50.77 -12.16
CA LEU A 451 -15.31 51.10 -13.49
C LEU A 451 -14.83 52.56 -13.53
N TYR A 452 -13.82 52.86 -14.34
CA TYR A 452 -13.44 54.24 -14.63
C TYR A 452 -14.60 54.95 -15.35
N ASN A 453 -15.09 56.05 -14.78
CA ASN A 453 -16.24 56.80 -15.29
C ASN A 453 -15.86 58.16 -15.92
N ASP A 454 -14.57 58.48 -15.97
CA ASP A 454 -14.03 59.70 -16.59
C ASP A 454 -13.96 59.56 -18.12
N ASP A 455 -14.06 60.66 -18.87
CA ASP A 455 -13.92 60.70 -20.35
C ASP A 455 -12.50 60.39 -20.88
N SER A 456 -11.70 59.68 -20.09
CA SER A 456 -10.40 59.11 -20.46
C SER A 456 -10.56 57.92 -21.43
N PRO A 457 -9.53 57.54 -22.19
CA PRO A 457 -9.57 56.35 -23.06
C PRO A 457 -9.80 55.03 -22.30
N ASN A 458 -9.76 55.05 -20.97
CA ASN A 458 -10.00 53.90 -20.10
C ASN A 458 -11.44 53.84 -19.57
N LYS A 459 -12.36 54.69 -20.06
CA LYS A 459 -13.78 54.69 -19.66
C LYS A 459 -14.38 53.30 -19.81
N GLY A 460 -14.96 52.77 -18.74
CA GLY A 460 -15.52 51.42 -18.70
C GLY A 460 -14.53 50.29 -18.37
N MET A 461 -13.24 50.58 -18.12
CA MET A 461 -12.29 49.58 -17.60
C MET A 461 -12.42 49.40 -16.09
N ALA A 462 -12.18 48.19 -15.60
CA ALA A 462 -12.14 47.90 -14.17
C ALA A 462 -10.94 48.55 -13.48
N ILE A 463 -11.18 49.28 -12.38
CA ILE A 463 -10.16 50.06 -11.68
C ILE A 463 -9.03 49.17 -11.13
N LEU A 464 -9.36 47.94 -10.72
CA LEU A 464 -8.44 46.99 -10.10
C LEU A 464 -7.71 46.05 -11.07
N LEU A 465 -7.81 46.24 -12.40
CA LEU A 465 -7.26 45.33 -13.42
C LEU A 465 -5.74 45.08 -13.31
N ARG A 466 -4.99 46.00 -12.70
CA ARG A 466 -3.54 45.87 -12.46
C ARG A 466 -3.18 45.00 -11.25
N LYS A 467 -4.12 44.73 -10.34
CA LYS A 467 -3.88 43.87 -9.18
C LYS A 467 -3.96 42.40 -9.57
N THR A 468 -2.99 41.61 -9.12
CA THR A 468 -2.93 40.16 -9.36
C THR A 468 -4.14 39.42 -8.80
N ALA A 469 -4.58 39.78 -7.59
CA ALA A 469 -5.77 39.20 -6.95
C ALA A 469 -7.06 39.45 -7.76
N PHE A 470 -7.19 40.61 -8.39
CA PHE A 470 -8.35 40.91 -9.23
C PHE A 470 -8.35 40.09 -10.53
N ARG A 471 -7.17 39.81 -11.12
CA ARG A 471 -7.08 38.91 -12.28
C ARG A 471 -7.44 37.47 -11.92
N ALA A 472 -7.02 37.01 -10.74
CA ALA A 472 -7.41 35.70 -10.24
C ALA A 472 -8.94 35.60 -10.04
N PHE A 473 -9.56 36.65 -9.49
CA PHE A 473 -11.02 36.76 -9.37
C PHE A 473 -11.73 36.58 -10.71
N VAL A 474 -11.36 37.35 -11.74
CA VAL A 474 -12.03 37.30 -13.06
C VAL A 474 -11.88 35.92 -13.72
N ILE A 475 -10.70 35.30 -13.63
CA ILE A 475 -10.47 33.96 -14.21
C ILE A 475 -11.30 32.90 -13.48
N SER A 476 -11.29 32.92 -12.15
CA SER A 476 -12.06 31.97 -11.34
C SER A 476 -13.57 32.14 -11.52
N ASP A 477 -14.06 33.37 -11.69
CA ASP A 477 -15.46 33.67 -11.95
C ASP A 477 -15.94 33.12 -13.31
N VAL A 478 -15.15 33.29 -14.36
CA VAL A 478 -15.43 32.73 -15.70
C VAL A 478 -15.39 31.19 -15.70
N LEU A 479 -14.44 30.59 -14.97
CA LEU A 479 -14.37 29.13 -14.82
C LEU A 479 -15.61 28.59 -14.09
N ALA A 480 -16.02 29.25 -13.01
CA ALA A 480 -17.22 28.88 -12.27
C ALA A 480 -18.48 28.98 -13.12
N PHE A 481 -18.62 30.05 -13.92
CA PHE A 481 -19.72 30.21 -14.88
C PHE A 481 -19.71 29.09 -15.93
N SER A 482 -18.56 28.80 -16.53
CA SER A 482 -18.43 27.82 -17.61
C SER A 482 -18.74 26.40 -17.15
N PHE A 483 -18.24 26.01 -15.96
CA PHE A 483 -18.53 24.69 -15.39
C PHE A 483 -20.00 24.56 -14.96
N SER A 484 -20.60 25.61 -14.39
CA SER A 484 -22.02 25.61 -14.03
C SER A 484 -22.92 25.49 -15.28
N ALA A 485 -22.61 26.23 -16.34
CA ALA A 485 -23.32 26.15 -17.62
C ALA A 485 -23.18 24.75 -18.25
N GLY A 486 -21.97 24.18 -18.25
CA GLY A 486 -21.71 22.82 -18.73
C GLY A 486 -22.51 21.75 -17.96
N ALA A 487 -22.58 21.86 -16.63
CA ALA A 487 -23.38 20.96 -15.80
C ALA A 487 -24.88 21.07 -16.15
N ILE A 488 -25.40 22.30 -16.32
CA ILE A 488 -26.80 22.53 -16.72
C ILE A 488 -27.11 21.88 -18.07
N PHE A 489 -26.24 22.02 -19.08
CA PHE A 489 -26.43 21.37 -20.37
C PHE A 489 -26.51 19.85 -20.24
N ILE A 490 -25.63 19.24 -19.44
CA ILE A 490 -25.65 17.78 -19.21
C ILE A 490 -26.95 17.35 -18.53
N TYR A 491 -27.43 18.09 -17.53
CA TYR A 491 -28.71 17.79 -16.89
C TYR A 491 -29.90 17.93 -17.85
N PHE A 492 -29.87 18.90 -18.77
CA PHE A 492 -30.89 19.02 -19.82
C PHE A 492 -30.83 17.83 -20.80
N PHE A 493 -29.64 17.42 -21.24
CA PHE A 493 -29.48 16.21 -22.07
C PHE A 493 -29.99 14.96 -21.36
N MET A 494 -29.77 14.83 -20.05
CA MET A 494 -30.32 13.72 -19.25
C MET A 494 -31.86 13.73 -19.22
N ALA A 495 -32.49 14.90 -19.23
CA ALA A 495 -33.95 15.03 -19.22
C ALA A 495 -34.59 14.79 -20.59
N ASP A 496 -33.87 15.09 -21.68
CA ASP A 496 -34.40 15.00 -23.06
C ASP A 496 -34.28 13.58 -23.65
N CYS A 497 -33.42 12.73 -23.09
CA CYS A 497 -33.25 11.35 -23.53
C CYS A 497 -34.28 10.36 -22.95
N ASP A 498 -35.55 10.77 -22.84
CA ASP A 498 -36.63 9.87 -22.44
C ASP A 498 -36.97 8.94 -23.62
N VAL A 499 -36.32 7.77 -23.66
CA VAL A 499 -36.52 6.76 -24.72
C VAL A 499 -37.67 5.83 -24.33
N ASP A 500 -38.83 6.01 -24.99
CA ASP A 500 -39.93 5.05 -25.04
C ASP A 500 -39.54 3.77 -25.82
N GLY A 501 -38.60 2.98 -25.28
CA GLY A 501 -38.06 1.77 -25.93
C GLY A 501 -38.02 0.52 -25.04
N GLU A 502 -37.99 -0.63 -25.70
CA GLU A 502 -38.03 -2.01 -25.14
C GLU A 502 -37.03 -2.27 -23.98
N GLU A 503 -37.36 -3.24 -23.11
CA GLU A 503 -36.70 -3.49 -21.81
C GLU A 503 -35.18 -3.77 -21.86
N GLU A 504 -34.63 -4.28 -22.97
CA GLU A 504 -33.18 -4.51 -23.11
C GLU A 504 -32.40 -3.20 -23.27
N CYS A 505 -33.00 -2.18 -23.91
CA CYS A 505 -32.39 -0.87 -24.11
C CYS A 505 -32.27 -0.07 -22.79
N LYS A 506 -33.18 -0.32 -21.83
CA LYS A 506 -33.20 0.38 -20.52
C LYS A 506 -31.98 0.12 -19.65
N ARG A 507 -31.30 -1.04 -19.80
CA ARG A 507 -30.18 -1.41 -18.94
C ARG A 507 -28.88 -0.68 -19.30
N ASP A 508 -28.60 -0.54 -20.59
CA ASP A 508 -27.44 0.23 -21.03
C ASP A 508 -27.69 1.74 -20.92
N TRP A 509 -28.94 2.16 -21.11
CA TRP A 509 -29.39 3.51 -20.79
C TRP A 509 -29.08 3.92 -19.34
N PHE A 510 -29.34 3.06 -18.36
CA PHE A 510 -29.08 3.38 -16.94
C PHE A 510 -27.60 3.60 -16.62
N LYS A 511 -26.70 2.82 -17.24
CA LYS A 511 -25.25 3.02 -17.08
C LYS A 511 -24.81 4.36 -17.65
N VAL A 512 -25.37 4.71 -18.82
CA VAL A 512 -25.12 5.98 -19.51
C VAL A 512 -25.65 7.17 -18.68
N LEU A 513 -26.88 7.07 -18.15
CA LEU A 513 -27.48 8.08 -17.27
C LEU A 513 -26.64 8.32 -16.00
N ARG A 514 -26.16 7.24 -15.36
CA ARG A 514 -25.29 7.32 -14.18
C ARG A 514 -23.95 7.99 -14.51
N SER A 515 -23.39 7.69 -15.68
CA SER A 515 -22.15 8.32 -16.16
C SER A 515 -22.31 9.83 -16.34
N TYR A 516 -23.38 10.27 -17.01
CA TYR A 516 -23.67 11.70 -17.19
C TYR A 516 -23.90 12.43 -15.86
N TYR A 517 -24.65 11.83 -14.93
CA TYR A 517 -24.84 12.38 -13.58
C TYR A 517 -23.51 12.58 -12.84
N TYR A 518 -22.61 11.60 -12.92
CA TYR A 518 -21.30 11.67 -12.29
C TYR A 518 -20.43 12.79 -12.88
N ILE A 519 -20.42 12.91 -14.22
CA ILE A 519 -19.69 13.98 -14.92
C ILE A 519 -20.24 15.36 -14.54
N ALA A 520 -21.57 15.53 -14.50
CA ALA A 520 -22.21 16.77 -14.09
C ALA A 520 -21.90 17.11 -12.61
N GLY A 521 -21.85 16.11 -11.73
CA GLY A 521 -21.45 16.28 -10.33
C GLY A 521 -20.02 16.78 -10.17
N ILE A 522 -19.06 16.26 -10.95
CA ILE A 522 -17.67 16.73 -10.94
C ILE A 522 -17.58 18.19 -11.41
N LEU A 523 -18.25 18.54 -12.52
CA LEU A 523 -18.28 19.91 -13.02
C LEU A 523 -18.87 20.88 -11.98
N GLN A 524 -19.92 20.46 -11.28
CA GLN A 524 -20.54 21.25 -10.21
C GLN A 524 -19.61 21.45 -9.02
N LEU A 525 -18.85 20.41 -8.62
CA LEU A 525 -17.84 20.51 -7.56
C LEU A 525 -16.74 21.51 -7.93
N LEU A 526 -16.24 21.43 -9.18
CA LEU A 526 -15.24 22.36 -9.70
C LEU A 526 -15.77 23.80 -9.75
N ALA A 527 -17.04 23.98 -10.14
CA ALA A 527 -17.70 25.29 -10.12
C ALA A 527 -17.78 25.87 -8.69
N MET A 528 -18.19 25.07 -7.70
CA MET A 528 -18.25 25.50 -6.30
C MET A 528 -16.88 25.94 -5.77
N GLY A 529 -15.81 25.18 -6.07
CA GLY A 529 -14.45 25.57 -5.70
C GLY A 529 -14.00 26.87 -6.36
N ALA A 530 -14.29 27.03 -7.65
CA ALA A 530 -13.96 28.24 -8.40
C ALA A 530 -14.70 29.48 -7.86
N VAL A 531 -15.96 29.35 -7.42
CA VAL A 531 -16.72 30.45 -6.77
C VAL A 531 -16.08 30.88 -5.45
N VAL A 532 -15.64 29.93 -4.62
CA VAL A 532 -14.96 30.27 -3.35
C VAL A 532 -13.66 31.02 -3.63
N ILE A 533 -12.87 30.57 -4.60
CA ILE A 533 -11.64 31.24 -5.01
C ILE A 533 -11.94 32.65 -5.54
N ALA A 534 -12.96 32.81 -6.38
CA ALA A 534 -13.40 34.10 -6.87
C ALA A 534 -13.80 35.02 -5.71
N PHE A 535 -14.63 34.54 -4.79
CA PHE A 535 -15.06 35.32 -3.62
C PHE A 535 -13.87 35.80 -2.77
N VAL A 536 -12.96 34.89 -2.41
CA VAL A 536 -11.77 35.20 -1.58
C VAL A 536 -10.86 36.21 -2.28
N THR A 537 -10.56 36.00 -3.56
CA THR A 537 -9.66 36.87 -4.33
C THR A 537 -10.29 38.23 -4.64
N GLY A 538 -11.60 38.29 -4.88
CA GLY A 538 -12.35 39.53 -5.08
C GLY A 538 -12.44 40.39 -3.81
N MET A 539 -12.72 39.76 -2.66
CA MET A 539 -12.73 40.45 -1.36
C MET A 539 -11.33 40.93 -0.95
N TYR A 540 -10.29 40.12 -1.20
CA TYR A 540 -8.91 40.54 -0.98
C TYR A 540 -8.50 41.73 -1.85
N ALA A 541 -8.92 41.76 -3.12
CA ALA A 541 -8.60 42.85 -4.04
C ALA A 541 -9.21 44.20 -3.62
N THR A 542 -10.42 44.16 -3.04
CA THR A 542 -11.19 45.34 -2.60
C THR A 542 -10.81 45.82 -1.20
N LEU A 543 -10.58 44.91 -0.25
CA LEU A 543 -10.23 45.22 1.13
C LEU A 543 -8.72 45.39 1.38
N ALA A 544 -7.91 45.45 0.32
CA ALA A 544 -6.45 45.54 0.40
C ALA A 544 -5.90 46.67 1.30
N ASN A 545 -6.70 47.71 1.57
CA ASN A 545 -6.32 48.81 2.45
C ASN A 545 -6.39 48.45 3.95
N SER A 546 -7.05 47.35 4.33
CA SER A 546 -7.11 46.81 5.69
C SER A 546 -6.75 45.32 5.67
N LEU A 547 -5.46 45.02 5.88
CA LEU A 547 -4.93 43.66 5.79
C LEU A 547 -5.58 42.71 6.81
N ALA A 548 -5.82 43.19 8.03
CA ALA A 548 -6.46 42.38 9.08
C ALA A 548 -7.89 41.96 8.68
N LEU A 549 -8.69 42.90 8.16
CA LEU A 549 -10.06 42.62 7.72
C LEU A 549 -10.08 41.68 6.51
N ALA A 550 -9.17 41.88 5.55
CA ALA A 550 -9.06 41.03 4.37
C ALA A 550 -8.72 39.57 4.75
N VAL A 551 -7.72 39.37 5.62
CA VAL A 551 -7.32 38.03 6.07
C VAL A 551 -8.45 37.34 6.84
N THR A 552 -9.14 38.04 7.74
CA THR A 552 -10.26 37.47 8.49
C THR A 552 -11.40 37.01 7.57
N VAL A 553 -11.79 37.82 6.58
CA VAL A 553 -12.84 37.45 5.62
C VAL A 553 -12.41 36.26 4.74
N CYS A 554 -11.15 36.22 4.30
CA CYS A 554 -10.62 35.09 3.53
C CYS A 554 -10.61 33.79 4.35
N VAL A 555 -10.21 33.83 5.62
CA VAL A 555 -10.23 32.65 6.50
C VAL A 555 -11.66 32.13 6.68
N ILE A 556 -12.63 33.01 6.96
CA ILE A 556 -14.04 32.62 7.10
C ILE A 556 -14.58 32.00 5.81
N GLY A 557 -14.25 32.58 4.64
CA GLY A 557 -14.68 32.06 3.33
C GLY A 557 -14.09 30.69 2.97
N CYS A 558 -12.88 30.38 3.42
CA CYS A 558 -12.24 29.08 3.18
C CYS A 558 -12.75 27.97 4.11
N VAL A 559 -13.17 28.30 5.34
CA VAL A 559 -13.60 27.31 6.35
C VAL A 559 -14.80 26.49 5.89
N SER A 560 -15.79 27.10 5.23
CA SER A 560 -16.99 26.40 4.75
C SER A 560 -16.67 25.32 3.70
N PHE A 561 -15.65 25.55 2.87
CA PHE A 561 -15.24 24.60 1.83
C PHE A 561 -14.41 23.45 2.41
N VAL A 562 -13.51 23.73 3.36
CA VAL A 562 -12.75 22.70 4.08
C VAL A 562 -13.68 21.77 4.86
N MET A 563 -14.71 22.31 5.52
CA MET A 563 -15.73 21.50 6.21
C MET A 563 -16.51 20.59 5.25
N TYR A 564 -16.86 21.09 4.07
CA TYR A 564 -17.55 20.30 3.04
C TYR A 564 -16.68 19.13 2.54
N PHE A 565 -15.40 19.37 2.25
CA PHE A 565 -14.46 18.31 1.87
C PHE A 565 -14.22 17.29 2.99
N TRP A 566 -14.13 17.75 4.23
CA TRP A 566 -13.95 16.86 5.38
C TRP A 566 -15.14 15.92 5.56
N ILE A 567 -16.38 16.41 5.37
CA ILE A 567 -17.59 15.58 5.42
C ILE A 567 -17.62 14.55 4.29
N ILE A 568 -17.19 14.89 3.08
CA ILE A 568 -17.17 13.97 1.93
C ILE A 568 -16.09 12.88 2.07
N ILE A 569 -14.97 13.18 2.72
CA ILE A 569 -13.87 12.21 2.90
C ILE A 569 -14.17 11.18 4.00
N TRP A 570 -15.03 11.54 4.97
CA TRP A 570 -15.35 10.72 6.15
C TRP A 570 -16.73 10.04 6.12
N VAL A 571 -17.51 10.22 5.05
CA VAL A 571 -18.78 9.54 4.76
C VAL A 571 -18.59 8.65 3.56
#